data_AF-A0A956FC33-F1
#
_entry.id   AF-A0A956FC33-F1
#
_cell.length_a   1.000
_cell.length_b   1.000
_cell.length_c   1.000
_cell.angle_alpha   90.00
_cell.angle_beta   90.00
_cell.angle_gamma   90.00
#
_symmetry.space_group_name_H-M   'P 1'
#
loop_
_entity.id
_entity.type
_entity.pdbx_description
1 polymer ?
#
loop_
_entity_poly.entity_id
_entity_poly.type
_entity_poly.pdbx_seq_one_letter_code
_entity_poly.pdbx_strand_id
1 'polypeptide(L)'
;MIHYDPRDAVPGGESLPSLRRRILLGLLAEQECERLGLVVDGDDLRAMARWFRESFDLQRGADLGAFMRDAGLSREALSEQLRTLCQVTKAQAHHAPCIETMLPRYYAFAMLDGGGRGT
;
A
#
# COMPACT_ATOMS: atom_id res chain seq x y z
N MET A 1 15.92 -12.89 7.78
CA MET A 1 14.70 -12.96 8.61
C MET A 1 14.48 -11.57 9.19
N ILE A 2 13.37 -10.90 8.88
CA ILE A 2 13.10 -9.58 9.48
C ILE A 2 12.57 -9.87 10.89
N HIS A 3 13.39 -9.62 11.91
CA HIS A 3 13.00 -9.79 13.31
C HIS A 3 11.95 -8.74 13.66
N TYR A 4 10.85 -9.16 14.28
CA TYR A 4 9.88 -8.26 14.88
C TYR A 4 10.42 -7.81 16.25
N ASP A 5 10.71 -6.52 16.38
CA ASP A 5 11.02 -5.88 17.65
C ASP A 5 9.77 -5.06 18.08
N PRO A 6 9.25 -5.20 19.30
CA PRO A 6 8.15 -4.36 19.80
C PRO A 6 8.44 -2.86 19.73
N ARG A 7 9.71 -2.46 19.69
CA ARG A 7 10.16 -1.07 19.50
C ARG A 7 10.00 -0.57 18.06
N ASP A 8 9.71 -1.47 17.12
CA ASP A 8 9.44 -1.14 15.72
C ASP A 8 7.96 -0.85 15.46
N ALA A 9 7.10 -0.87 16.48
CA ALA A 9 5.71 -0.51 16.34
C ALA A 9 5.57 0.97 15.94
N VAL A 10 4.76 1.23 14.92
CA VAL A 10 4.43 2.58 14.45
C VAL A 10 2.92 2.81 14.57
N PRO A 11 2.46 4.07 14.62
CA PRO A 11 1.03 4.38 14.68
C PRO A 11 0.22 3.66 13.60
N GLY A 12 -1.03 3.31 13.92
CA GLY A 12 -1.93 2.61 13.00
C GLY A 12 -1.78 1.08 12.99
N GLY A 13 -1.13 0.49 14.00
CA GLY A 13 -0.95 -0.96 14.11
C GLY A 13 0.09 -1.54 13.14
N GLU A 14 0.86 -0.67 12.50
CA GLU A 14 1.92 -1.02 11.57
C GLU A 14 3.23 -1.30 12.32
N SER A 15 4.20 -1.88 11.62
CA SER A 15 5.57 -2.08 12.13
C SER A 15 6.60 -1.61 11.12
N LEU A 16 7.81 -1.22 11.56
CA LEU A 16 8.90 -0.85 10.65
C LEU A 16 9.20 -1.95 9.60
N PRO A 17 9.21 -3.25 9.94
CA PRO A 17 9.22 -4.34 8.96
C PRO A 17 8.14 -4.24 7.88
N SER A 18 6.89 -3.96 8.27
CA SER A 18 5.77 -3.81 7.34
C SER A 18 5.96 -2.59 6.42
N LEU A 19 6.36 -1.45 6.99
CA LEU A 19 6.67 -0.24 6.22
C LEU A 19 7.79 -0.47 5.21
N ARG A 20 8.87 -1.15 5.59
CA ARG A 20 9.97 -1.50 4.68
C ARG A 20 9.51 -2.39 3.53
N ARG A 21 8.64 -3.37 3.80
CA ARG A 21 8.04 -4.21 2.74
C ARG A 21 7.17 -3.40 1.80
N ARG A 22 6.37 -2.47 2.31
CA ARG A 22 5.57 -1.55 1.49
C ARG A 22 6.43 -0.66 0.60
N ILE A 23 7.52 -0.10 1.15
CA ILE A 23 8.47 0.70 0.37
C ILE A 23 9.08 -0.15 -0.76
N LEU A 24 9.55 -1.36 -0.44
CA LEU A 24 10.08 -2.28 -1.44
C LEU A 24 9.06 -2.62 -2.52
N LEU A 25 7.81 -2.90 -2.14
CA LEU A 25 6.72 -3.16 -3.09
C LEU A 25 6.49 -1.97 -4.02
N GLY A 26 6.52 -0.74 -3.49
CA GLY A 26 6.42 0.48 -4.28
C GLY A 26 7.53 0.61 -5.32
N LEU A 27 8.78 0.42 -4.91
CA LEU A 27 9.95 0.45 -5.80
C LEU A 27 9.85 -0.60 -6.91
N LEU A 28 9.42 -1.82 -6.58
CA LEU A 28 9.26 -2.90 -7.56
C LEU A 28 8.10 -2.62 -8.51
N ALA A 29 7.00 -2.06 -8.02
CA ALA A 29 5.85 -1.71 -8.85
C ALA A 29 6.16 -0.58 -9.83
N GLU A 30 6.95 0.42 -9.41
CA GLU A 30 7.46 1.47 -10.30
C GLU A 30 8.28 0.87 -11.45
N GLN A 31 9.30 0.06 -11.13
CA GLN A 31 10.14 -0.60 -12.13
C GLN A 31 9.33 -1.50 -13.07
N GLU A 32 8.35 -2.22 -12.53
CA GLU A 32 7.50 -3.11 -13.31
C GLU A 32 6.57 -2.33 -14.24
N CYS A 33 6.02 -1.21 -13.78
CA CYS A 33 5.21 -0.32 -14.60
C CYS A 33 6.04 0.28 -15.75
N GLU A 34 7.28 0.71 -15.48
CA GLU A 34 8.22 1.16 -16.53
C GLU A 34 8.49 0.05 -17.55
N ARG A 35 8.82 -1.17 -17.08
CA ARG A 35 9.11 -2.33 -17.92
C ARG A 35 7.93 -2.72 -18.82
N LEU A 36 6.70 -2.60 -18.31
CA LEU A 36 5.46 -2.96 -19.01
C LEU A 36 4.85 -1.80 -19.82
N GLY A 37 5.41 -0.59 -19.73
CA GLY A 37 4.83 0.61 -20.34
C GLY A 37 3.49 1.04 -19.72
N LEU A 38 3.25 0.70 -18.45
CA LEU A 38 2.06 1.11 -17.70
C LEU A 38 2.26 2.53 -17.16
N VAL A 39 1.63 3.51 -17.80
CA VAL A 39 1.74 4.92 -17.40
C VAL A 39 0.68 5.23 -16.34
N VAL A 40 1.08 5.89 -15.24
CA VAL A 40 0.14 6.52 -14.29
C VAL A 40 -0.15 7.95 -14.78
N ASP A 41 -1.39 8.22 -15.15
CA ASP A 41 -1.81 9.52 -15.64
C ASP A 41 -2.50 10.38 -14.56
N GLY A 42 -2.97 11.55 -14.97
CA GLY A 42 -3.66 12.48 -14.06
C GLY A 42 -5.02 11.98 -13.58
N ASP A 43 -5.72 11.14 -14.35
CA ASP A 43 -7.00 10.55 -13.96
C ASP A 43 -6.79 9.46 -12.92
N ASP A 44 -5.76 8.62 -13.08
CA ASP A 44 -5.36 7.63 -12.09
C ASP A 44 -5.08 8.29 -10.73
N LEU A 45 -4.30 9.38 -10.72
CA LEU A 45 -3.98 10.12 -9.50
C LEU A 45 -5.22 10.76 -8.86
N ARG A 46 -6.15 11.29 -9.66
CA ARG A 46 -7.41 11.86 -9.16
C ARG A 46 -8.31 10.79 -8.54
N ALA A 47 -8.41 9.63 -9.20
CA ALA A 47 -9.19 8.49 -8.71
C ALA A 47 -8.59 7.95 -7.40
N MET A 48 -7.26 7.76 -7.36
CA MET A 48 -6.56 7.31 -6.15
C MET A 48 -6.66 8.32 -5.00
N ALA A 49 -6.52 9.62 -5.29
CA ALA A 49 -6.71 10.66 -4.28
C ALA A 49 -8.15 10.71 -3.74
N ARG A 50 -9.15 10.36 -4.56
CA ARG A 50 -10.55 10.26 -4.13
C ARG A 50 -10.74 9.03 -3.23
N TRP A 51 -10.30 7.85 -3.69
CA TRP A 51 -10.35 6.62 -2.91
C TRP A 51 -9.65 6.76 -1.55
N PHE A 52 -8.48 7.40 -1.54
CA PHE A 52 -7.73 7.66 -0.30
C PHE A 52 -8.57 8.51 0.66
N ARG A 53 -9.14 9.63 0.18
CA ARG A 53 -9.98 10.48 1.04
C ARG A 53 -11.22 9.76 1.55
N GLU A 54 -11.85 8.93 0.73
CA GLU A 54 -13.01 8.13 1.14
C GLU A 54 -12.64 7.07 2.19
N SER A 55 -11.51 6.39 2.01
CA SER A 55 -11.06 5.32 2.90
C SER A 55 -10.64 5.80 4.29
N PHE A 56 -10.23 7.07 4.40
CA PHE A 56 -9.78 7.68 5.66
C PHE A 56 -10.71 8.78 6.19
N ASP A 57 -11.92 8.92 5.62
CA ASP A 57 -12.90 9.95 5.97
C ASP A 57 -12.36 11.40 5.88
N LEU A 58 -11.48 11.66 4.91
CA LEU A 58 -10.83 12.95 4.64
C LEU A 58 -11.51 13.70 3.48
N GLN A 59 -12.85 13.63 3.41
CA GLN A 59 -13.61 14.14 2.27
C GLN A 59 -13.59 15.67 2.20
N ARG A 60 -13.50 16.35 3.35
CA ARG A 60 -13.39 17.82 3.41
C ARG A 60 -11.93 18.25 3.34
N GLY A 61 -11.68 19.35 2.64
CA GLY A 61 -10.32 19.90 2.51
C GLY A 61 -9.68 20.27 3.85
N ALA A 62 -10.49 20.69 4.84
CA ALA A 62 -10.01 20.98 6.19
C ALA A 62 -9.49 19.72 6.91
N ASP A 63 -10.15 18.58 6.72
CA ASP A 63 -9.79 17.30 7.34
C ASP A 63 -8.50 16.75 6.71
N LEU A 64 -8.39 16.78 5.38
CA LEU A 64 -7.14 16.42 4.69
C LEU A 64 -5.98 17.33 5.10
N GLY A 65 -6.22 18.64 5.20
CA GLY A 65 -5.20 19.60 5.62
C GLY A 65 -4.74 19.39 7.06
N ALA A 66 -5.65 19.05 7.97
CA ALA A 66 -5.31 18.69 9.35
C ALA A 66 -4.48 17.40 9.40
N PHE A 67 -4.93 16.36 8.70
CA PHE A 67 -4.20 15.11 8.55
C PHE A 67 -2.76 15.33 8.06
N MET A 68 -2.58 16.10 6.98
CA MET A 68 -1.25 16.36 6.43
C MET A 68 -0.33 17.10 7.40
N ARG A 69 -0.87 18.06 8.18
CA ARG A 69 -0.08 18.76 9.20
C ARG A 69 0.33 17.83 10.33
N ASP A 70 -0.61 17.04 10.85
CA ASP A 70 -0.36 16.11 11.96
C ASP A 70 0.61 15.00 11.55
N ALA A 71 0.51 14.54 10.30
CA ALA A 71 1.42 13.55 9.72
C ALA A 71 2.77 14.13 9.27
N GLY A 72 2.95 15.46 9.31
CA GLY A 72 4.16 16.13 8.81
C GLY A 72 4.39 15.93 7.31
N LEU A 73 3.33 15.75 6.53
CA LEU A 73 3.39 15.47 5.10
C LEU A 73 3.25 16.75 4.26
N SER A 74 4.17 16.93 3.31
CA SER A 74 3.98 17.90 2.23
C SER A 74 2.98 17.37 1.20
N ARG A 75 2.46 18.27 0.35
CA ARG A 75 1.56 17.90 -0.74
C ARG A 75 2.27 17.05 -1.79
N GLU A 76 3.54 17.35 -2.03
CA GLU A 76 4.42 16.64 -2.94
C GLU A 76 4.63 15.20 -2.44
N ALA A 77 4.96 15.04 -1.15
CA ALA A 77 5.14 13.72 -0.54
C ALA A 77 3.85 12.89 -0.56
N LEU A 78 2.69 13.51 -0.29
CA LEU A 78 1.40 12.82 -0.42
C LEU A 78 1.14 12.42 -1.88
N SER A 79 1.39 13.31 -2.83
CA SER A 79 1.18 13.02 -4.25
C SER A 79 2.09 11.90 -4.75
N GLU A 80 3.33 11.83 -4.26
CA GLU A 80 4.26 10.76 -4.58
C GLU A 80 3.78 9.41 -4.02
N GLN A 81 3.33 9.38 -2.76
CA GLN A 81 2.74 8.17 -2.18
C GLN A 81 1.49 7.70 -2.95
N LEU A 82 0.62 8.61 -3.37
CA LEU A 82 -0.55 8.27 -4.19
C LEU A 82 -0.13 7.73 -5.56
N ARG A 83 0.93 8.28 -6.18
CA ARG A 83 1.48 7.74 -7.42
C ARG A 83 2.02 6.32 -7.23
N THR A 84 2.77 6.08 -6.17
CA THR A 84 3.25 4.73 -5.84
C THR A 84 2.10 3.75 -5.65
N LEU A 85 1.02 4.16 -4.98
CA LEU A 85 -0.19 3.33 -4.86
C LEU A 85 -0.82 3.05 -6.23
N CYS A 86 -0.91 4.04 -7.12
CA CYS A 86 -1.37 3.83 -8.50
C CYS A 86 -0.51 2.79 -9.23
N GLN A 87 0.82 2.90 -9.15
CA GLN A 87 1.75 1.95 -9.77
C GLN A 87 1.54 0.53 -9.24
N VAL A 88 1.41 0.39 -7.91
CA VAL A 88 1.11 -0.91 -7.29
C VAL A 88 -0.22 -1.47 -7.80
N THR A 89 -1.29 -0.66 -7.82
CA THR A 89 -2.60 -1.10 -8.31
C THR A 89 -2.56 -1.51 -9.78
N LYS A 90 -1.86 -0.76 -10.64
CA LYS A 90 -1.73 -1.09 -12.07
C LYS A 90 -0.92 -2.37 -12.27
N ALA A 91 0.23 -2.51 -11.61
CA ALA A 91 1.03 -3.72 -11.68
C ALA A 91 0.24 -4.94 -11.18
N GLN A 92 -0.49 -4.80 -10.07
CA GLN A 92 -1.35 -5.86 -9.55
C GLN A 92 -2.48 -6.22 -10.52
N ALA A 93 -3.13 -5.24 -11.13
CA ALA A 93 -4.20 -5.48 -12.11
C ALA A 93 -3.67 -6.21 -13.36
N HIS A 94 -2.48 -5.84 -13.85
CA HIS A 94 -1.81 -6.55 -14.94
C HIS A 94 -1.51 -8.01 -14.57
N HIS A 95 -1.01 -8.24 -13.36
CA HIS A 95 -0.64 -9.58 -12.88
C HIS A 95 -1.79 -10.36 -12.25
N ALA A 96 -3.01 -9.82 -12.22
CA ALA A 96 -4.15 -10.43 -11.53
C ALA A 96 -4.38 -11.90 -11.92
N PRO A 97 -4.33 -12.31 -13.20
CA PRO A 97 -4.50 -13.73 -13.56
C PRO A 97 -3.44 -14.66 -12.92
N CYS A 98 -2.19 -14.19 -12.84
CA CYS A 98 -1.10 -14.93 -12.20
C CYS A 98 -1.30 -15.00 -10.67
N ILE A 99 -1.69 -13.87 -10.07
CA ILE A 99 -1.99 -13.78 -8.64
C ILE A 99 -3.11 -14.76 -8.27
N GLU A 100 -4.23 -14.75 -8.99
CA GLU A 100 -5.35 -15.67 -8.73
C GLU A 100 -4.96 -17.14 -8.88
N THR A 101 -4.08 -17.46 -9.83
CA THR A 101 -3.54 -18.83 -10.00
C THR A 101 -2.68 -19.26 -8.81
N MET A 102 -1.93 -18.33 -8.22
CA MET A 102 -1.04 -18.61 -7.09
C MET A 102 -1.74 -18.56 -5.73
N LEU A 103 -2.82 -17.79 -5.60
CA LEU A 103 -3.48 -17.46 -4.35
C LEU A 103 -3.86 -18.69 -3.49
N PRO A 104 -4.39 -19.80 -4.04
CA PRO A 104 -4.71 -21.00 -3.24
C PRO A 104 -3.51 -21.57 -2.46
N ARG A 105 -2.30 -21.49 -3.02
CA ARG A 105 -1.08 -21.97 -2.36
C ARG A 105 -0.73 -21.10 -1.14
N TYR A 106 -0.96 -19.80 -1.25
CA TYR A 106 -0.71 -18.85 -0.16
C TYR A 106 -1.79 -18.96 0.94
N TYR A 107 -3.05 -19.22 0.57
CA TYR A 107 -4.10 -19.50 1.56
C TYR A 107 -3.78 -20.70 2.45
N ALA A 108 -3.21 -21.77 1.87
CA ALA A 108 -2.83 -22.94 2.64
C ALA A 108 -1.84 -22.60 3.77
N PHE A 109 -0.88 -21.70 3.53
CA PHE A 109 0.04 -21.22 4.56
C PHE A 109 -0.64 -20.29 5.57
N ALA A 110 -1.50 -19.36 5.11
CA ALA A 110 -2.21 -18.45 6.01
C ALA A 110 -3.11 -19.18 7.01
N MET A 111 -3.69 -20.32 6.62
CA MET A 111 -4.50 -21.16 7.50
C MET A 111 -3.68 -21.92 8.55
N LEU A 112 -2.38 -22.18 8.30
CA LEU A 112 -1.48 -22.77 9.30
C LEU A 112 -1.18 -21.77 10.43
N ASP A 113 -1.02 -20.48 10.10
CA ASP A 113 -0.80 -19.42 11.09
C ASP A 113 -2.06 -19.13 11.95
N GLY A 114 -3.25 -19.52 11.47
CA GLY A 114 -4.52 -19.40 12.20
C GLY A 114 -4.86 -20.59 13.12
N GLY A 115 -4.17 -21.72 13.01
CA GLY A 115 -4.46 -22.97 13.75
C GLY A 115 -3.84 -23.09 15.14
N GLY A 116 -3.08 -22.07 15.59
CA GLY A 116 -2.28 -22.08 16.80
C GLY A 116 -2.84 -21.32 18.01
N ARG A 117 -4.17 -21.07 18.08
CA ARG A 117 -4.82 -20.65 19.33
C ARG A 117 -5.87 -21.68 19.73
N GLY A 118 -5.38 -22.86 20.13
CA GLY A 118 -6.18 -23.86 20.82
C GLY A 118 -6.11 -23.63 22.33
N THR A 119 -7.25 -23.90 22.97
CA THR A 119 -7.47 -24.35 24.36
C THR A 119 -7.13 -23.41 25.51
#